data_AF-A0A6N1YAB0-F1
#
_entry.id   AF-A0A6N1YAB0-F1
#
_cell.length_a   1.000
_cell.length_b   1.000
_cell.length_c   1.000
_cell.angle_alpha   90.00
_cell.angle_beta   90.00
_cell.angle_gamma   90.00
#
_symmetry.space_group_name_H-M   'P 1'
#
loop_
_entity.id
_entity.type
_entity.pdbx_description
1 polymer ?
#
loop_
_entity_poly.entity_id
_entity_poly.type
_entity_poly.pdbx_seq_one_letter_code
_entity_poly.pdbx_strand_id
1 'polypeptide(L)'
;MERKSKVIQAAVNTACDQLQGDNKNVTVNAVIGITGGSFSTVGDMVKLWREEQAAHSAPLLQMPDSVTTAMHKAAFDVWAAASTLAGESVERIQHEAGEAITKAKAELSEYAGEVSRLERELEQANIKAVELQKNVDEAQEKAVKITAENAGYVAKLQEKDHQLISLKADYAKLQGELVEIAKAATKPAAKRTAKTPPKKVAE
;
A
#
# COMPACT_ATOMS: atom_id res chain seq x y z
N MET A 1 39.44 32.50 -73.77
CA MET A 1 40.28 32.32 -72.57
C MET A 1 40.24 33.61 -71.78
N GLU A 2 39.43 33.64 -70.73
CA GLU A 2 39.28 34.81 -69.86
C GLU A 2 40.58 35.04 -69.07
N ARG A 3 41.06 36.29 -69.04
CA ARG A 3 42.22 36.68 -68.24
C ARG A 3 41.83 36.57 -66.76
N LYS A 4 42.37 35.58 -66.06
CA LYS A 4 42.26 35.46 -64.59
C LYS A 4 42.79 36.76 -63.97
N SER A 5 41.97 37.41 -63.15
CA SER A 5 42.28 38.71 -62.54
C SER A 5 43.58 38.66 -61.73
N LYS A 6 44.38 39.72 -61.81
CA LYS A 6 45.61 39.88 -61.02
C LYS A 6 45.23 40.02 -59.54
N VAL A 7 45.79 39.17 -58.68
CA VAL A 7 45.62 39.28 -57.21
C VAL A 7 46.30 40.56 -56.71
N ILE A 8 45.65 41.26 -55.79
CA ILE A 8 46.12 42.52 -55.20
C ILE A 8 46.36 42.35 -53.69
N GLN A 9 47.35 43.08 -53.14
CA GLN A 9 47.76 43.00 -51.73
C GLN A 9 46.60 43.20 -50.75
N ALA A 10 45.67 44.12 -51.04
CA ALA A 10 44.52 44.40 -50.19
C ALA A 10 43.63 43.15 -49.99
N ALA A 11 43.41 42.36 -51.04
CA ALA A 11 42.60 41.14 -50.97
C ALA A 11 43.31 40.05 -50.12
N VAL A 12 44.64 39.96 -50.24
CA VAL A 12 45.47 39.05 -49.43
C VAL A 12 45.43 39.44 -47.96
N ASN A 13 45.54 40.73 -47.63
CA ASN A 13 45.46 41.21 -46.26
C ASN A 13 44.09 40.90 -45.63
N THR A 14 42.99 41.17 -46.33
CA THR A 14 41.63 40.85 -45.85
C THR A 14 41.46 39.35 -45.60
N ALA A 15 41.99 38.48 -46.47
CA ALA A 15 41.93 37.04 -46.27
C ALA A 15 42.78 36.56 -45.09
N CYS A 16 43.95 37.17 -44.88
CA CYS A 16 44.79 36.90 -43.71
C CYS A 16 44.08 37.31 -42.40
N ASP A 17 43.48 38.50 -42.36
CA ASP A 17 42.75 39.01 -41.19
C ASP A 17 41.51 38.15 -40.89
N GLN A 18 40.81 37.68 -41.93
CA GLN A 18 39.68 36.76 -41.78
C GLN A 18 40.13 35.41 -41.18
N LEU A 19 41.23 34.84 -41.66
CA LEU A 19 41.78 33.60 -41.11
C LEU A 19 42.23 33.77 -39.66
N GLN A 20 42.78 34.93 -39.31
CA GLN A 20 43.17 35.24 -37.93
C GLN A 20 41.96 35.40 -37.00
N GLY A 21 40.90 36.09 -37.44
CA GLY A 21 39.65 36.22 -36.69
C GLY A 21 38.93 34.89 -36.45
N ASP A 22 39.07 33.95 -37.40
CA ASP A 22 38.55 32.59 -37.31
C ASP A 22 39.41 31.64 -36.42
N ASN A 23 40.49 32.13 -35.80
CA ASN A 23 41.50 31.31 -35.10
C ASN A 23 42.11 30.19 -35.96
N LYS A 24 42.22 30.41 -37.28
CA LYS A 24 42.85 29.47 -38.22
C LYS A 24 44.27 29.92 -38.56
N ASN A 25 45.14 28.94 -38.85
CA ASN A 25 46.51 29.24 -39.26
C ASN A 25 46.53 29.96 -40.61
N VAL A 26 47.08 31.17 -40.65
CA VAL A 26 47.31 31.96 -41.87
C VAL A 26 48.42 31.32 -42.70
N THR A 27 48.07 30.27 -43.46
CA THR A 27 48.95 29.59 -44.41
C THR A 27 48.75 30.15 -45.81
N VAL A 28 49.81 30.19 -46.61
CA VAL A 28 49.75 30.70 -48.00
C VAL A 28 48.70 29.92 -48.82
N ASN A 29 48.56 28.61 -48.59
CA ASN A 29 47.53 27.79 -49.25
C ASN A 29 46.10 28.17 -48.85
N ALA A 30 45.85 28.49 -47.58
CA ALA A 30 44.54 28.93 -47.13
C ALA A 30 44.17 30.29 -47.72
N VAL A 31 45.14 31.20 -47.83
CA VAL A 31 44.96 32.53 -48.42
C VAL A 31 44.73 32.44 -49.93
N ILE A 32 45.42 31.55 -50.64
CA ILE A 32 45.17 31.25 -52.06
C ILE A 32 43.77 30.66 -52.27
N GLY A 33 43.29 29.82 -51.34
CA GLY A 33 41.94 29.26 -51.40
C GLY A 33 40.83 30.33 -51.35
N ILE A 34 41.12 31.49 -50.75
CA ILE A 34 40.18 32.61 -50.60
C ILE A 34 40.36 33.65 -51.71
N THR A 35 41.60 34.00 -52.05
CA THR A 35 41.92 35.13 -52.95
C THR A 35 42.26 34.71 -54.38
N GLY A 36 42.58 33.44 -54.60
CA GLY A 36 43.16 32.94 -55.84
C GLY A 36 44.63 33.36 -56.01
N GLY A 37 45.24 33.01 -57.16
CA GLY A 37 46.60 33.42 -57.51
C GLY A 37 47.67 32.33 -57.43
N SER A 38 48.88 32.68 -57.83
CA SER A 38 50.05 31.79 -57.78
C SER A 38 50.73 31.83 -56.42
N PHE A 39 51.28 30.70 -56.00
CA PHE A 39 51.93 30.51 -54.70
C PHE A 39 53.06 31.51 -54.43
N SER A 40 53.86 31.83 -55.45
CA SER A 40 54.93 32.83 -55.33
C SER A 40 54.39 34.23 -55.03
N THR A 41 53.39 34.68 -55.79
CA THR A 41 52.82 36.04 -55.64
C THR A 41 52.09 36.20 -54.32
N VAL A 42 51.24 35.25 -53.93
CA VAL A 42 50.52 35.32 -52.65
C VAL A 42 51.48 35.11 -51.48
N GLY A 43 52.52 34.28 -51.64
CA GLY A 43 53.55 34.07 -50.63
C GLY A 43 54.28 35.35 -50.24
N ASP A 44 54.71 36.14 -51.23
CA ASP A 44 55.37 37.43 -50.98
C ASP A 44 54.42 38.43 -50.29
N MET A 45 53.15 38.47 -50.72
CA MET A 45 52.13 39.35 -50.15
C MET A 45 51.75 38.97 -48.70
N VAL A 46 51.64 37.68 -48.37
CA VAL A 46 51.38 37.18 -47.00
C VAL A 46 52.58 37.43 -46.09
N LYS A 47 53.80 37.39 -46.64
CA LYS A 47 55.02 37.73 -45.90
C LYS A 47 55.04 39.21 -45.51
N LEU A 48 54.73 40.10 -46.44
CA LEU A 48 54.59 41.54 -46.17
C LEU A 48 53.52 41.81 -45.10
N TRP A 49 52.35 41.17 -45.19
CA TRP A 49 51.32 41.28 -44.16
C TRP A 49 51.81 40.81 -42.77
N ARG A 50 52.58 39.71 -42.70
CA ARG A 50 53.16 39.26 -41.43
C ARG A 50 54.16 40.26 -40.85
N GLU A 51 54.97 40.87 -41.69
CA GLU A 51 55.94 41.89 -41.29
C GLU A 51 55.22 43.16 -40.79
N GLU A 52 54.14 43.57 -41.46
CA GLU A 52 53.27 44.68 -41.03
C GLU A 52 52.54 44.37 -39.70
N GLN A 53 52.04 43.15 -39.53
CA GLN A 53 51.41 42.70 -38.29
C GLN A 53 52.40 42.62 -37.14
N ALA A 54 53.62 42.12 -37.39
CA ALA A 54 54.69 42.08 -36.39
C ALA A 54 55.13 43.49 -35.97
N ALA A 55 55.11 44.47 -36.88
CA ALA A 55 55.37 45.87 -36.57
C ALA A 55 54.21 46.54 -35.81
N HIS A 56 52.95 46.15 -36.08
CA HIS A 56 51.77 46.65 -35.38
C HIS A 56 51.54 46.00 -34.00
N SER A 57 52.07 44.80 -33.77
CA SER A 57 52.07 44.14 -32.45
C SER A 57 53.23 44.59 -31.58
N ALA A 58 53.36 45.92 -31.43
CA ALA A 58 54.19 46.54 -30.40
C ALA A 58 53.83 45.98 -29.00
N PRO A 59 54.78 45.98 -28.05
CA PRO A 59 54.75 45.09 -26.88
C PRO A 59 53.48 45.26 -26.06
N LEU A 60 52.84 44.14 -25.72
CA LEU A 60 51.79 44.00 -24.71
C LEU A 60 52.04 44.99 -23.56
N LEU A 61 51.08 45.90 -23.33
CA LEU A 61 50.98 46.71 -22.11
C LEU A 61 51.12 45.79 -20.90
N GLN A 62 52.30 45.71 -20.31
CA GLN A 62 52.50 44.99 -19.06
C GLN A 62 51.73 45.75 -17.97
N MET A 63 50.78 45.06 -17.35
CA MET A 63 50.01 45.62 -16.25
C MET A 63 50.97 45.98 -15.10
N PRO A 64 50.90 47.19 -14.53
CA PRO A 64 51.80 47.59 -13.44
C PRO A 64 51.71 46.64 -12.25
N ASP A 65 52.84 46.31 -11.64
CA ASP A 65 52.92 45.35 -10.53
C ASP A 65 51.96 45.66 -9.38
N SER A 66 51.74 46.96 -9.10
CA SER A 66 50.79 47.40 -8.08
C SER A 66 49.36 46.94 -8.34
N VAL A 67 48.94 46.90 -9.61
CA VAL A 67 47.61 46.43 -10.02
C VAL A 67 47.54 44.91 -9.91
N THR A 68 48.60 44.21 -10.30
CA THR A 68 48.69 42.74 -10.19
C THR A 68 48.64 42.28 -8.73
N THR A 69 49.38 42.93 -7.83
CA THR A 69 49.35 42.64 -6.40
C THR A 69 47.97 42.93 -5.78
N ALA A 70 47.33 44.04 -6.16
CA ALA A 70 45.97 44.36 -5.70
C ALA A 70 44.96 43.31 -6.18
N MET A 71 45.09 42.83 -7.42
CA MET A 71 44.21 41.80 -7.98
C MET A 71 44.38 40.46 -7.28
N HIS A 72 45.61 40.03 -6.98
CA HIS A 72 45.86 38.80 -6.22
C HIS A 72 45.31 38.89 -4.79
N LYS A 73 45.47 40.03 -4.12
CA LYS A 73 44.92 40.24 -2.78
C LYS A 73 43.39 40.17 -2.80
N ALA A 74 42.74 40.85 -3.75
CA ALA A 74 41.29 40.79 -3.89
C ALA A 74 40.80 39.37 -4.20
N ALA A 75 41.50 38.62 -5.06
CA ALA A 75 41.18 37.23 -5.33
C ALA A 75 41.30 36.34 -4.09
N PHE A 76 42.33 36.56 -3.26
CA PHE A 76 42.50 35.87 -1.99
C PHE A 76 41.37 36.20 -1.01
N ASP A 77 41.03 37.48 -0.84
CA ASP A 77 39.98 37.93 0.08
C ASP A 77 38.61 37.35 -0.33
N VAL A 78 38.31 37.33 -1.64
CA VAL A 78 37.08 36.71 -2.17
C VAL A 78 37.09 35.20 -1.94
N TRP A 79 38.21 34.52 -2.19
CA TRP A 79 38.31 33.09 -1.97
C TRP A 79 38.19 32.71 -0.50
N ALA A 80 38.81 33.49 0.40
CA ALA A 80 38.71 33.29 1.84
C ALA A 80 37.26 33.48 2.31
N ALA A 81 36.59 34.56 1.90
CA ALA A 81 35.19 34.81 2.23
C ALA A 81 34.26 33.72 1.69
N ALA A 82 34.46 33.30 0.43
CA ALA A 82 33.70 32.21 -0.17
C ALA A 82 33.92 30.87 0.55
N SER A 83 35.15 30.57 0.97
CA SER A 83 35.49 29.35 1.69
C SER A 83 34.89 29.32 3.08
N THR A 84 34.91 30.45 3.81
CA THR A 84 34.25 30.59 5.11
C THR A 84 32.74 30.39 4.98
N LEU A 85 32.10 31.08 4.03
CA LEU A 85 30.65 30.95 3.81
C LEU A 85 30.25 29.52 3.42
N ALA A 86 31.06 28.86 2.58
CA ALA A 86 30.84 27.46 2.22
C ALA A 86 30.99 26.53 3.43
N GLY A 87 32.00 26.76 4.28
CA GLY A 87 32.19 26.04 5.53
C GLY A 87 31.00 26.15 6.47
N GLU A 88 30.56 27.38 6.74
CA GLU A 88 29.38 27.66 7.58
C GLU A 88 28.10 27.02 7.01
N SER A 89 27.91 27.07 5.69
CA SER A 89 26.76 26.43 5.04
C SER A 89 26.81 24.91 5.19
N VAL A 90 27.97 24.29 5.05
CA VAL A 90 28.13 22.83 5.20
C VAL A 90 27.87 22.42 6.65
N GLU A 91 28.43 23.13 7.62
CA GLU A 91 28.20 22.87 9.04
C GLU A 91 26.72 22.99 9.41
N ARG A 92 26.06 24.07 8.94
CA ARG A 92 24.61 24.25 9.16
C ARG A 92 23.80 23.10 8.57
N ILE A 93 24.05 22.72 7.32
CA ILE A 93 23.32 21.62 6.66
C ILE A 93 23.56 20.30 7.40
N GLN A 94 24.80 20.02 7.83
CA GLN A 94 25.11 18.81 8.60
C GLN A 94 24.38 18.79 9.93
N HIS A 95 24.32 19.92 10.63
CA HIS A 95 23.60 20.04 11.89
C HIS A 95 22.09 19.81 11.69
N GLU A 96 21.45 20.55 10.78
CA GLU A 96 20.02 20.43 10.49
C GLU A 96 19.65 19.01 10.02
N ALA A 97 20.47 18.40 9.16
CA ALA A 97 20.28 17.03 8.72
C ALA A 97 20.45 16.03 9.88
N GLY A 98 21.43 16.23 10.75
CA GLY A 98 21.66 15.40 11.93
C GLY A 98 20.48 15.44 12.90
N GLU A 99 19.94 16.62 13.17
CA GLU A 99 18.74 16.81 13.99
C GLU A 99 17.52 16.15 13.35
N ALA A 100 17.30 16.37 12.05
CA ALA A 100 16.19 15.78 11.30
C ALA A 100 16.25 14.24 11.31
N ILE A 101 17.43 13.65 11.11
CA ILE A 101 17.64 12.20 11.19
C ILE A 101 17.37 11.68 12.59
N THR A 102 17.85 12.39 13.62
CA THR A 102 17.65 11.99 15.02
C THR A 102 16.17 12.01 15.38
N LYS A 103 15.47 13.07 15.00
CA LYS A 103 14.02 13.18 15.18
C LYS A 103 13.25 12.08 14.45
N ALA A 104 13.56 11.84 13.18
CA ALA A 104 12.91 10.80 12.39
C ALA A 104 13.16 9.40 12.98
N LYS A 105 14.35 9.13 13.51
CA LYS A 105 14.65 7.87 14.21
C LYS A 105 13.88 7.71 15.51
N ALA A 106 13.72 8.79 16.29
CA ALA A 106 12.93 8.77 17.51
C ALA A 106 11.46 8.47 17.20
N GLU A 107 10.86 9.20 16.24
CA GLU A 107 9.49 8.97 15.79
C GLU A 107 9.28 7.54 15.25
N LEU A 108 10.22 7.04 14.43
CA LEU A 108 10.17 5.66 13.93
C LEU A 108 10.21 4.63 15.08
N SER A 109 11.04 4.86 16.10
CA SER A 109 11.13 3.98 17.26
C SER A 109 9.84 3.98 18.08
N GLU A 110 9.20 5.15 18.23
CA GLU A 110 7.90 5.27 18.91
C GLU A 110 6.80 4.53 18.14
N TYR A 111 6.70 4.75 16.83
CA TYR A 111 5.74 4.04 15.98
C TYR A 111 5.96 2.52 15.98
N ALA A 112 7.21 2.06 15.92
CA ALA A 112 7.53 0.64 15.98
C ALA A 112 7.12 0.01 17.34
N GLY A 113 7.30 0.76 18.44
CA GLY A 113 6.84 0.36 19.76
C GLY A 113 5.31 0.26 19.84
N GLU A 114 4.61 1.24 19.28
CA GLU A 114 3.15 1.27 19.27
C GLU A 114 2.55 0.18 18.39
N VAL A 115 3.12 -0.08 17.21
CA VAL A 115 2.74 -1.23 16.37
C VAL A 115 2.90 -2.54 17.14
N SER A 116 4.04 -2.74 17.81
CA SER A 116 4.28 -3.95 18.61
C SER A 116 3.28 -4.11 19.76
N ARG A 117 2.81 -2.99 20.35
CA ARG A 117 1.77 -3.00 21.39
C ARG A 117 0.42 -3.43 20.80
N LEU A 118 0.02 -2.81 19.69
CA LEU A 118 -1.24 -3.10 19.00
C LEU A 118 -1.30 -4.54 18.48
N GLU A 119 -0.20 -5.07 17.95
CA GLU A 119 -0.11 -6.46 17.51
C GLU A 119 -0.34 -7.45 18.67
N ARG A 120 0.21 -7.17 19.86
CA ARG A 120 -0.04 -8.00 21.05
C ARG A 120 -1.49 -7.91 21.52
N GLU A 121 -2.09 -6.72 21.47
CA GLU A 121 -3.50 -6.55 21.83
C GLU A 121 -4.42 -7.26 20.86
N LEU A 122 -4.12 -7.21 19.56
CA LEU A 122 -4.85 -7.93 18.53
C LEU A 122 -4.76 -9.44 18.76
N GLU A 123 -3.58 -9.97 19.04
CA GLU A 123 -3.38 -11.40 19.34
C GLU A 123 -4.18 -11.82 20.57
N GLN A 124 -4.12 -11.05 21.66
CA GLN A 124 -4.91 -11.32 22.86
C GLN A 124 -6.42 -11.27 22.60
N ALA A 125 -6.88 -10.30 21.81
CA ALA A 125 -8.28 -10.20 21.43
C ALA A 125 -8.72 -11.41 20.59
N ASN A 126 -7.87 -11.88 19.68
CA ASN A 126 -8.14 -13.05 18.85
C ASN A 126 -8.23 -14.33 19.69
N ILE A 127 -7.32 -14.53 20.64
CA ILE A 127 -7.37 -15.65 21.59
C ILE A 127 -8.70 -15.65 22.37
N LYS A 128 -9.09 -14.48 22.91
CA LYS A 128 -10.37 -14.34 23.63
C LYS A 128 -11.57 -14.59 22.73
N ALA A 129 -11.53 -14.15 21.47
CA ALA A 129 -12.62 -14.37 20.52
C ALA A 129 -12.79 -15.87 20.23
N VAL A 130 -11.69 -16.60 20.02
CA VAL A 130 -11.72 -18.06 19.82
C VAL A 130 -12.25 -18.78 21.06
N GLU A 131 -11.83 -18.39 22.25
CA GLU A 131 -12.32 -18.98 23.50
C GLU A 131 -13.81 -18.72 23.72
N LEU A 132 -14.28 -17.50 23.47
CA LEU A 132 -15.70 -17.16 23.56
C LEU A 132 -16.51 -17.93 22.52
N GLN A 133 -16.02 -18.08 21.29
CA GLN A 133 -16.70 -18.85 20.27
C GLN A 133 -16.86 -20.31 20.70
N LYS A 134 -15.79 -20.92 21.23
CA LYS A 134 -15.85 -22.28 21.78
C LYS A 134 -16.89 -22.40 22.89
N ASN A 135 -16.93 -21.44 23.82
CA ASN A 135 -17.91 -21.45 24.92
C ASN A 135 -19.35 -21.32 24.40
N VAL A 136 -19.57 -20.52 23.36
CA VAL A 136 -20.88 -20.39 22.69
C VAL A 136 -21.28 -21.71 22.05
N ASP A 137 -20.37 -22.36 21.32
CA ASP A 137 -20.63 -23.65 20.67
C ASP A 137 -20.97 -24.73 21.70
N GLU A 138 -20.21 -24.83 22.79
CA GLU A 138 -20.49 -25.76 23.89
C GLU A 138 -21.84 -25.48 24.58
N ALA A 139 -22.18 -24.21 24.79
CA ALA A 139 -23.46 -23.82 25.36
C ALA A 139 -24.63 -24.17 24.42
N GLN A 140 -24.43 -23.99 23.12
CA GLN A 140 -25.42 -24.31 22.10
C GLN A 140 -25.64 -25.82 22.00
N GLU A 141 -24.58 -26.63 22.05
CA GLU A 141 -24.70 -28.10 22.08
C GLU A 141 -25.48 -28.57 23.32
N LYS A 142 -25.18 -28.02 24.50
CA LYS A 142 -25.92 -28.31 25.74
C LYS A 142 -27.39 -27.90 25.62
N ALA A 143 -27.68 -26.73 25.04
CA ALA A 143 -29.05 -26.27 24.84
C ALA A 143 -29.84 -27.20 23.90
N VAL A 144 -29.23 -27.65 22.81
CA VAL A 144 -29.84 -28.63 21.89
C VAL A 144 -30.12 -29.95 22.60
N LYS A 145 -29.17 -30.46 23.37
CA LYS A 145 -29.33 -31.70 24.14
C LYS A 145 -30.47 -31.62 25.15
N ILE A 146 -30.51 -30.55 25.95
CA ILE A 146 -31.58 -30.32 26.93
C ILE A 146 -32.94 -30.19 26.23
N THR A 147 -32.99 -29.53 25.08
CA THR A 147 -34.23 -29.38 24.30
C THR A 147 -34.73 -30.75 23.81
N ALA A 148 -33.84 -31.60 23.31
CA ALA A 148 -34.19 -32.95 22.87
C ALA A 148 -34.64 -33.85 24.05
N GLU A 149 -33.95 -33.79 25.19
CA GLU A 149 -34.33 -34.50 26.42
C GLU A 149 -35.71 -34.06 26.91
N ASN A 150 -35.98 -32.75 26.95
CA ASN A 150 -37.28 -32.19 27.31
C ASN A 150 -38.39 -32.66 26.37
N ALA A 151 -38.17 -32.66 25.05
CA ALA A 151 -39.13 -33.20 24.09
C ALA A 151 -39.42 -34.69 24.35
N GLY A 152 -38.40 -35.47 24.69
CA GLY A 152 -38.54 -36.87 25.08
C GLY A 152 -39.33 -37.06 26.38
N TYR A 153 -39.12 -36.22 27.39
CA TYR A 153 -39.89 -36.25 28.64
C TYR A 153 -41.35 -35.86 28.40
N VAL A 154 -41.62 -34.84 27.59
CA VAL A 154 -42.99 -34.45 27.21
C VAL A 154 -43.71 -35.59 26.52
N ALA A 155 -43.09 -36.27 25.56
CA ALA A 155 -43.68 -37.42 24.88
C ALA A 155 -43.99 -38.57 25.86
N LYS A 156 -43.08 -38.86 26.79
CA LYS A 156 -43.31 -39.89 27.85
C LYS A 156 -44.45 -39.52 28.78
N LEU A 157 -44.59 -38.24 29.15
CA LEU A 157 -45.70 -37.76 29.98
C LEU A 157 -47.03 -37.92 29.24
N GLN A 158 -47.09 -37.52 27.97
CA GLN A 158 -48.29 -37.69 27.14
C GLN A 158 -48.70 -39.16 27.02
N GLU A 159 -47.75 -40.07 26.82
CA GLU A 159 -48.04 -41.51 26.78
C GLU A 159 -48.59 -42.02 28.12
N LYS A 160 -48.01 -41.59 29.25
CA LYS A 160 -48.49 -41.97 30.58
C LYS A 160 -49.87 -41.40 30.89
N ASP A 161 -50.17 -40.19 30.43
CA ASP A 161 -51.50 -39.59 30.54
C ASP A 161 -52.53 -40.41 29.75
N HIS A 162 -52.20 -40.84 28.53
CA HIS A 162 -53.08 -41.72 27.75
C HIS A 162 -53.32 -43.07 28.46
N GLN A 163 -52.27 -43.68 29.03
CA GLN A 163 -52.39 -44.92 29.81
C GLN A 163 -53.25 -44.74 31.07
N LEU A 164 -53.13 -43.60 31.76
CA LEU A 164 -53.97 -43.29 32.91
C LEU A 164 -55.44 -43.11 32.51
N ILE A 165 -55.70 -42.46 31.37
CA ILE A 165 -57.06 -42.28 30.84
C ILE A 165 -57.68 -43.64 30.49
N SER A 166 -56.95 -44.52 29.78
CA SER A 166 -57.46 -45.85 29.43
C SER A 166 -57.71 -46.70 30.68
N LEU A 167 -56.78 -46.72 31.63
CA LEU A 167 -56.93 -47.48 32.87
C LEU A 167 -58.12 -46.98 33.71
N LYS A 168 -58.34 -45.66 33.78
CA LYS A 168 -59.53 -45.09 34.44
C LYS A 168 -60.82 -45.52 33.74
N ALA A 169 -60.84 -45.56 32.40
CA ALA A 169 -62.01 -46.01 31.65
C ALA A 169 -62.30 -47.50 31.89
N ASP A 170 -61.28 -48.36 31.89
CA ASP A 170 -61.42 -49.78 32.16
C ASP A 170 -61.86 -50.05 33.61
N TYR A 171 -61.32 -49.29 34.56
CA TYR A 171 -61.76 -49.35 35.96
C TYR A 171 -63.23 -48.96 36.12
N ALA A 172 -63.68 -47.91 35.43
CA ALA A 172 -65.09 -47.50 35.44
C ALA A 172 -66.01 -48.58 34.83
N LYS A 173 -65.59 -49.25 33.75
CA LYS A 173 -66.32 -50.40 33.19
C LYS A 173 -66.43 -51.55 34.18
N LEU A 174 -65.31 -51.95 34.78
CA LEU A 174 -65.27 -53.05 35.75
C LEU A 174 -66.16 -52.76 36.97
N GLN A 175 -66.14 -51.52 37.47
CA GLN A 175 -67.05 -51.09 38.53
C GLN A 175 -68.52 -51.22 38.11
N GLY A 176 -68.86 -50.80 36.88
CA GLY A 176 -70.20 -50.98 36.32
C GLY A 176 -70.63 -52.45 36.25
N GLU A 177 -69.74 -53.33 35.76
CA GLU A 177 -69.99 -54.77 35.68
C GLU A 177 -70.20 -55.39 37.07
N LEU A 178 -69.38 -55.04 38.06
CA LEU A 178 -69.52 -55.51 39.44
C LEU A 178 -70.85 -55.08 40.06
N VAL A 179 -71.31 -53.85 39.79
CA VAL A 179 -72.63 -53.37 40.22
C VAL A 179 -73.75 -54.19 39.58
N GLU A 180 -73.66 -54.50 38.29
CA GLU A 180 -74.66 -55.33 37.60
C GLU A 180 -74.67 -56.78 38.12
N ILE A 181 -73.51 -57.38 38.41
CA ILE A 181 -73.42 -58.70 39.05
C ILE A 181 -74.05 -58.66 40.44
N ALA A 182 -73.77 -57.63 41.25
CA ALA A 182 -74.36 -57.47 42.58
C ALA A 182 -75.89 -57.33 42.52
N LYS A 183 -76.42 -56.57 41.55
CA LYS A 183 -77.88 -56.48 41.29
C LYS A 183 -78.47 -57.81 40.85
N ALA A 184 -77.78 -58.56 40.00
CA ALA A 184 -78.24 -59.88 39.55
C ALA A 184 -78.28 -60.90 40.70
N ALA A 185 -77.30 -60.87 41.60
CA ALA A 185 -77.23 -61.75 42.77
C ALA A 185 -78.30 -61.43 43.84
N THR A 186 -78.81 -60.19 43.88
CA THR A 186 -79.83 -59.75 44.85
C THR A 186 -81.28 -59.83 44.32
N LYS A 187 -81.48 -60.26 43.06
CA LYS A 187 -82.81 -60.38 42.46
C LYS A 187 -83.53 -61.65 42.98
N PRO A 188 -84.75 -61.57 43.56
CA PRO A 188 -85.43 -62.75 44.09
C PRO A 188 -85.81 -63.73 42.98
N ALA A 189 -85.67 -65.03 43.22
CA ALA A 189 -86.14 -66.08 42.33
C ALA A 189 -87.64 -65.87 42.01
N ALA A 190 -87.95 -65.58 40.75
CA ALA A 190 -89.33 -65.40 40.30
C ALA A 190 -90.13 -66.70 40.56
N LYS A 191 -91.21 -66.58 41.34
CA LYS A 191 -92.16 -67.66 41.63
C LYS A 191 -92.63 -68.32 40.33
N ARG A 192 -92.36 -69.63 40.17
CA ARG A 192 -93.02 -70.50 39.19
C ARG A 192 -94.52 -70.51 39.46
N THR A 193 -95.33 -69.91 38.60
CA THR A 193 -96.79 -70.10 38.60
C THR A 193 -97.12 -71.42 37.91
N ALA A 194 -97.63 -72.38 38.70
CA ALA A 194 -98.16 -73.64 38.22
C ALA A 194 -99.43 -73.41 37.37
N LYS A 195 -99.48 -73.99 36.16
CA LYS A 195 -100.71 -74.11 35.36
C LYS A 195 -101.55 -75.28 35.89
N THR A 196 -102.76 -74.98 36.34
CA THR A 196 -103.81 -75.92 36.77
C THR A 196 -104.40 -76.72 35.60
N PRO A 197 -104.73 -78.02 35.73
CA PRO A 197 -105.34 -78.81 34.65
C PRO A 197 -106.86 -78.58 34.57
N PRO A 198 -107.50 -78.73 33.39
CA PRO A 198 -108.94 -78.57 33.27
C PRO A 198 -109.69 -79.84 33.70
N LYS A 199 -110.79 -79.59 34.42
CA LYS A 199 -111.78 -80.55 34.94
C LYS A 199 -112.60 -81.15 33.79
N LYS A 200 -112.82 -82.47 33.83
CA LYS A 200 -113.91 -83.18 33.11
C LYS A 200 -115.27 -82.59 33.50
N VAL A 201 -116.14 -82.40 32.51
CA VAL A 201 -117.59 -82.26 32.71
C VAL A 201 -118.27 -83.30 31.82
N ALA A 202 -119.21 -84.02 32.41
CA ALA A 202 -120.02 -85.07 31.84
C ALA A 202 -121.16 -84.48 30.99
N GLU A 203 -121.42 -85.10 29.84
CA GLU A 203 -122.72 -85.69 29.47
C GLU A 203 -122.51 -86.68 28.31
#